data_AF-A0A351SNN3-F1
#
_entry.id   AF-A0A351SNN3-F1
#
_cell.length_a   1.000
_cell.length_b   1.000
_cell.length_c   1.000
_cell.angle_alpha   90.00
_cell.angle_beta   90.00
_cell.angle_gamma   90.00
#
_symmetry.space_group_name_H-M   'P 1'
#
loop_
_entity.id
_entity.type
_entity.pdbx_description
1 polymer ?
#
loop_
_entity_poly.entity_id
_entity_poly.type
_entity_poly.pdbx_seq_one_letter_code
_entity_poly.pdbx_strand_id
1 'polypeptide(L)'
;MAGLTPERLMVLELQAEPWVPQGKMIYLSDSEINRTMSIQQFKNNIQYAVDLDFRRAYFWGTEWWYWQKKYGNPEYWRIAASLFAD
;
A
#
# COMPACT_ATOMS: atom_id res chain seq x y z
N MET A 1 7.11 15.15 -14.42
CA MET A 1 7.25 13.77 -14.94
C MET A 1 7.27 13.81 -16.46
N ALA A 2 8.31 13.31 -17.13
CA ALA A 2 8.43 13.08 -18.59
C ALA A 2 7.75 14.05 -19.61
N GLY A 3 7.41 15.28 -19.22
CA GLY A 3 6.57 16.19 -20.01
C GLY A 3 5.08 15.79 -20.15
N LEU A 4 4.59 14.80 -19.40
CA LEU A 4 3.22 14.30 -19.49
C LEU A 4 2.31 14.90 -18.41
N THR A 5 1.01 15.05 -18.73
CA THR A 5 0.00 15.49 -17.76
C THR A 5 -0.42 14.33 -16.84
N PRO A 6 -0.84 14.60 -15.58
CA PRO A 6 -1.19 13.56 -14.61
C PRO A 6 -2.24 12.56 -15.11
N GLU A 7 -3.20 12.98 -15.95
CA GLU A 7 -4.26 12.10 -16.49
C GLU A 7 -3.73 11.01 -17.42
N ARG A 8 -2.57 11.25 -18.03
CA ARG A 8 -1.87 10.32 -18.92
C ARG A 8 -0.90 9.41 -18.18
N LEU A 9 -0.77 9.60 -16.87
CA LEU A 9 0.12 8.84 -16.02
C LEU A 9 -0.69 7.92 -15.10
N MET A 10 -0.07 6.80 -14.75
CA MET A 10 -0.59 5.90 -13.75
C MET A 10 0.56 5.31 -12.96
N VAL A 11 0.31 5.03 -11.69
CA VAL A 11 1.23 4.25 -10.87
C VAL A 11 0.91 2.78 -11.08
N LEU A 12 1.86 2.03 -11.63
CA LEU A 12 1.67 0.58 -11.88
C LEU A 12 1.83 -0.24 -10.60
N GLU A 13 2.73 0.19 -9.71
CA GLU A 13 3.03 -0.51 -8.46
C GLU A 13 3.22 0.50 -7.33
N LEU A 14 2.11 0.88 -6.70
CA LEU A 14 2.16 1.67 -5.47
C LEU A 14 2.45 0.70 -4.31
N GLN A 15 3.62 0.87 -3.69
CA GLN A 15 4.07 0.02 -2.61
C GLN A 15 3.05 0.03 -1.45
N ALA A 16 2.57 -1.15 -1.08
CA ALA A 16 1.47 -1.32 -0.14
C ALA A 16 1.63 -2.54 0.78
N GLU A 17 2.78 -3.22 0.70
CA GLU A 17 3.19 -4.32 1.57
C GLU A 17 4.60 -4.07 2.12
N PRO A 18 5.00 -4.73 3.24
CA PRO A 18 6.34 -4.56 3.80
C PRO A 18 7.40 -5.15 2.89
N TRP A 19 8.56 -4.49 2.85
CA TRP A 19 9.76 -5.08 2.27
C TRP A 19 10.26 -6.23 3.14
N VAL A 20 10.59 -7.34 2.48
CA VAL A 20 11.08 -8.57 3.13
C VAL A 20 12.58 -8.71 2.81
N PRO A 21 13.49 -8.24 3.67
CA PRO A 21 14.93 -8.33 3.38
C PRO A 21 15.44 -9.78 3.37
N GLN A 22 14.85 -10.63 4.21
CA GLN A 22 15.20 -12.05 4.36
C GLN A 22 13.96 -12.86 4.77
N GLY A 23 13.90 -14.14 4.38
CA GLY A 23 12.83 -15.04 4.78
C GLY A 23 11.51 -14.84 4.03
N LYS A 24 10.39 -15.11 4.70
CA LYS A 24 9.04 -14.94 4.14
C LYS A 24 8.31 -13.83 4.88
N MET A 25 7.50 -13.07 4.16
CA MET A 25 6.70 -11.95 4.70
C MET A 25 5.86 -12.33 5.93
N ILE A 26 5.33 -13.55 5.94
CA ILE A 26 4.50 -14.07 7.04
C ILE A 26 5.25 -14.31 8.36
N TYR A 27 6.59 -14.26 8.34
CA TYR A 27 7.43 -14.43 9.53
C TYR A 27 8.02 -13.11 10.04
N LEU A 28 7.72 -11.99 9.39
CA LEU A 28 8.17 -10.69 9.86
C LEU A 28 7.51 -10.37 11.20
N SER A 29 8.31 -9.88 12.14
CA SER A 29 7.80 -9.26 13.37
C SER A 29 7.10 -7.94 13.04
N ASP A 30 6.22 -7.48 13.95
CA ASP A 30 5.60 -6.16 13.82
C ASP A 30 6.63 -5.05 13.69
N SER A 31 7.78 -5.18 14.37
CA SER A 31 8.88 -4.21 14.25
C SER A 31 9.46 -4.15 12.84
N GLU A 32 9.61 -5.29 12.16
CA GLU A 32 10.14 -5.36 10.79
C GLU A 32 9.12 -4.88 9.76
N ILE A 33 7.85 -5.25 9.94
CA ILE A 33 6.74 -4.74 9.14
C ILE A 33 6.72 -3.21 9.23
N ASN A 34 6.71 -2.67 10.45
CA ASN A 34 6.58 -1.24 10.69
C ASN A 34 7.77 -0.39 10.20
N ARG A 35 8.93 -1.00 9.92
CA ARG A 35 10.07 -0.29 9.32
C ARG A 35 9.81 0.19 7.90
N THR A 36 8.96 -0.51 7.15
CA THR A 36 8.75 -0.20 5.71
C THR A 36 7.29 -0.11 5.32
N MET A 37 6.39 -0.66 6.12
CA MET A 37 4.96 -0.60 5.91
C MET A 37 4.25 -0.64 7.25
N SER A 38 4.41 0.42 8.05
CA SER A 38 3.45 0.69 9.13
C SER A 38 2.13 1.16 8.52
N ILE A 39 1.05 1.15 9.29
CA ILE A 39 -0.24 1.72 8.86
C ILE A 39 -0.11 3.18 8.46
N GLN A 40 0.71 3.95 9.17
CA GLN A 40 0.96 5.34 8.82
C GLN A 40 1.71 5.44 7.49
N GLN A 41 2.72 4.59 7.25
CA GLN A 41 3.43 4.55 5.97
C GLN A 41 2.49 4.17 4.82
N PHE A 42 1.59 3.21 5.05
CA PHE A 42 0.59 2.81 4.07
C PHE A 42 -0.33 3.99 3.69
N LYS A 43 -0.85 4.73 4.68
CA LYS A 43 -1.64 5.96 4.45
C LYS A 43 -0.83 7.03 3.72
N ASN A 44 0.44 7.22 4.09
CA ASN A 44 1.33 8.19 3.46
C ASN A 44 1.58 7.84 1.98
N ASN A 45 1.75 6.56 1.63
CA ASN A 45 1.93 6.14 0.24
C ASN A 45 0.68 6.43 -0.60
N ILE A 46 -0.51 6.16 -0.05
CA ILE A 46 -1.79 6.50 -0.68
C ILE A 46 -1.89 8.01 -0.89
N GLN A 47 -1.66 8.79 0.17
CA GLN A 47 -1.75 10.25 0.13
C GLN A 47 -0.75 10.85 -0.87
N TYR A 48 0.45 10.30 -0.97
CA TYR A 48 1.45 10.74 -1.94
C TYR A 48 0.96 10.59 -3.39
N ALA A 49 0.26 9.50 -3.72
CA ALA A 49 -0.33 9.34 -5.04
C ALA A 49 -1.47 10.36 -5.31
N VAL A 50 -2.26 10.68 -4.27
CA VAL A 50 -3.31 11.72 -4.32
C VAL A 50 -2.70 13.11 -4.52
N ASP A 51 -1.66 13.46 -3.76
CA ASP A 51 -1.01 14.77 -3.80
C ASP A 51 -0.35 15.05 -5.16
N LEU A 52 0.06 14.00 -5.87
CA LEU A 52 0.61 14.07 -7.23
C LEU A 52 -0.46 14.06 -8.34
N ASP A 53 -1.75 14.10 -7.97
CA ASP A 53 -2.90 14.07 -8.88
C ASP A 53 -2.91 12.84 -9.82
N PHE A 54 -2.38 11.71 -9.35
CA PHE A 54 -2.52 10.46 -10.08
C PHE A 54 -3.95 9.96 -9.98
N ARG A 55 -4.68 10.05 -11.10
CA ARG A 55 -6.06 9.53 -11.17
C ARG A 55 -6.16 8.01 -11.08
N ARG A 56 -5.04 7.29 -11.29
CA ARG A 56 -4.99 5.82 -11.31
C ARG A 56 -3.70 5.32 -10.65
N ALA A 57 -3.86 4.45 -9.66
CA ALA A 57 -2.77 3.72 -9.03
C ALA A 57 -3.21 2.27 -8.80
N TYR A 58 -2.36 1.32 -9.18
CA TYR A 58 -2.49 -0.07 -8.77
C TYR A 58 -1.61 -0.31 -7.56
N PHE A 59 -2.20 -0.95 -6.54
CA PHE A 59 -1.48 -1.30 -5.33
C PHE A 59 -0.75 -2.63 -5.49
N TRP A 60 0.48 -2.67 -5.00
CA TRP A 60 1.19 -3.91 -4.75
C TRP A 60 1.10 -4.24 -3.26
N GLY A 61 0.18 -5.15 -2.90
CA GLY A 61 0.03 -5.60 -1.52
C GLY A 61 -1.29 -6.29 -1.13
N THR A 62 -2.22 -6.54 -2.06
CA THR A 62 -3.56 -7.06 -1.70
C THR A 62 -3.53 -8.41 -0.98
N GLU A 63 -2.65 -9.32 -1.38
CA GLU A 63 -2.48 -10.62 -0.72
C GLU A 63 -2.01 -10.46 0.73
N TRP A 64 -1.09 -9.53 0.96
CA TRP A 64 -0.63 -9.17 2.30
C TRP A 64 -1.75 -8.61 3.18
N TRP A 65 -2.55 -7.67 2.66
CA TRP A 65 -3.67 -7.10 3.41
C TRP A 65 -4.69 -8.17 3.80
N TYR A 66 -4.97 -9.11 2.88
CA TYR A 66 -5.86 -10.23 3.13
C TYR A 66 -5.29 -11.16 4.20
N TRP A 67 -3.99 -11.46 4.15
CA TRP A 67 -3.30 -12.23 5.19
C TRP A 67 -3.44 -11.55 6.56
N GLN A 68 -3.13 -10.26 6.67
CA GLN A 68 -3.27 -9.50 7.91
C GLN A 68 -4.71 -9.53 8.46
N LYS A 69 -5.72 -9.36 7.58
CA LYS A 69 -7.14 -9.50 7.94
C LYS A 69 -7.45 -10.87 8.52
N LYS A 70 -6.95 -11.95 7.91
CA LYS A 70 -7.21 -13.33 8.36
C LYS A 70 -6.65 -13.61 9.77
N TYR A 71 -5.59 -12.92 10.15
CA TYR A 71 -4.89 -13.10 11.44
C TYR A 71 -5.11 -11.96 12.45
N GLY A 72 -6.22 -11.21 12.31
CA GLY A 72 -6.66 -10.27 13.36
C GLY A 72 -6.22 -8.82 13.19
N ASN A 73 -5.52 -8.48 12.10
CA ASN A 73 -5.03 -7.13 11.79
C ASN A 73 -5.72 -6.56 10.52
N PRO A 74 -7.04 -6.28 10.54
CA PRO A 74 -7.78 -5.93 9.34
C PRO A 74 -7.57 -4.49 8.85
N GLU A 75 -6.66 -3.72 9.45
CA GLU A 75 -6.59 -2.27 9.24
C GLU A 75 -6.17 -1.92 7.80
N TYR A 76 -5.16 -2.58 7.23
CA TYR A 76 -4.80 -2.42 5.81
C TYR A 76 -5.99 -2.65 4.88
N TRP A 77 -6.72 -3.74 5.12
CA TRP A 77 -7.90 -4.11 4.34
C TRP A 77 -9.01 -3.07 4.43
N ARG A 78 -9.29 -2.55 5.64
CA ARG A 78 -10.33 -1.53 5.86
C ARG A 78 -9.98 -0.22 5.18
N ILE A 79 -8.73 0.23 5.29
CA ILE A 79 -8.24 1.45 4.62
C ILE A 79 -8.36 1.27 3.11
N ALA A 80 -7.84 0.18 2.55
CA ALA A 80 -7.92 -0.09 1.12
C ALA A 80 -9.39 -0.12 0.63
N ALA A 81 -10.29 -0.80 1.36
CA ALA A 81 -11.70 -0.87 1.01
C ALA A 81 -12.38 0.51 1.01
N SER A 82 -12.02 1.41 1.93
CA SER A 82 -12.59 2.76 1.97
C SER A 82 -12.24 3.62 0.76
N LEU A 83 -11.20 3.27 -0.01
CA LEU A 83 -10.84 3.99 -1.24
C LEU A 83 -11.81 3.71 -2.40
N PHE A 84 -12.64 2.67 -2.27
CA PHE A 84 -13.61 2.23 -3.28
C PHE A 84 -15.05 2.28 -2.78
N ALA A 85 -15.28 2.80 -1.57
CA ALA A 85 -16.62 3.04 -1.08
C ALA A 85 -17.16 4.32 -1.73
N ASP A 86 -18.34 4.20 -2.36
CA ASP A 86 -19.07 5.32 -2.97
C ASP A 86 -19.47 6.39 -1.94
#